data_AF-A0A8S3VYF4-F1
#
_entry.id   AF-A0A8S3VYF4-F1
#
_cell.length_a   1.000
_cell.length_b   1.000
_cell.length_c   1.000
_cell.angle_alpha   90.00
_cell.angle_beta   90.00
_cell.angle_gamma   90.00
#
_symmetry.space_group_name_H-M   'P 1'
#
loop_
_entity.id
_entity.type
_entity.pdbx_description
1 polymer ?
#
loop_
_entity_poly.entity_id
_entity_poly.type
_entity_poly.pdbx_seq_one_letter_code
_entity_poly.pdbx_strand_id
1 'polypeptide(L)'
;MGHVEKTDKIISVNSELTNMWNTFLTQWLEEKSNEDILKTFSIIKDCLTLPPNLKPEIKFTLLPQALKRDDHICHKQNIIGSVICGLTEILTNMLEMNTESDTTEYIGNCIKLLCHTHYKESQTRIAVILPGVNKNNKETLEKTRITSYLFENDITNILKETKN
;
A
#
# COMPACT_ATOMS: atom_id res chain seq x y z
N MET A 1 20.78 10.46 7.49
CA MET A 1 19.32 10.47 7.63
C MET A 1 18.89 11.92 7.44
N GLY A 2 18.43 12.29 6.24
CA GLY A 2 18.12 13.68 5.91
C GLY A 2 16.88 14.12 6.66
N HIS A 3 17.03 15.09 7.55
CA HIS A 3 15.89 15.83 8.08
C HIS A 3 15.28 16.61 6.91
N VAL A 4 14.08 16.22 6.49
CA VAL A 4 13.27 17.08 5.64
C VAL A 4 12.92 18.30 6.49
N GLU A 5 13.51 19.45 6.17
CA GLU A 5 13.04 20.74 6.69
C GLU A 5 11.57 20.86 6.30
N LYS A 6 10.67 20.77 7.29
CA LYS A 6 9.26 21.04 7.08
C LYS A 6 9.16 22.52 6.72
N THR A 7 8.80 22.80 5.48
CA THR A 7 8.41 24.15 5.07
C THR A 7 7.10 24.47 5.78
N ASP A 8 7.08 25.55 6.57
CA ASP A 8 5.90 26.07 7.29
C ASP A 8 4.88 26.70 6.31
N LYS A 9 4.48 25.97 5.26
CA LYS A 9 3.33 26.35 4.44
C LYS A 9 2.05 25.93 5.18
N ILE A 10 1.58 26.81 6.05
CA ILE A 10 0.27 26.68 6.70
C ILE A 10 -0.80 27.15 5.72
N ILE A 11 -1.72 26.26 5.37
CA ILE A 11 -2.92 26.61 4.60
C ILE A 11 -4.07 26.95 5.55
N SER A 12 -4.89 27.93 5.19
CA SER A 12 -6.15 28.21 5.88
C SER A 12 -7.27 27.38 5.26
N VAL A 13 -7.91 26.53 6.06
CA VAL A 13 -9.02 25.66 5.64
C VAL A 13 -10.28 26.16 6.32
N ASN A 14 -11.42 26.09 5.63
CA ASN A 14 -12.73 26.43 6.22
C ASN A 14 -12.97 25.60 7.50
N SER A 15 -13.61 26.22 8.50
CA SER A 15 -13.85 25.62 9.82
C SER A 15 -14.68 24.34 9.77
N GLU A 16 -15.65 24.24 8.87
CA GLU A 16 -16.49 23.05 8.70
C GLU A 16 -15.66 21.85 8.23
N LEU A 17 -14.82 22.05 7.21
CA LEU A 17 -13.91 21.01 6.72
C LEU A 17 -12.92 20.60 7.80
N THR A 18 -12.36 21.56 8.53
CA THR A 18 -11.41 21.30 9.62
C THR A 18 -12.05 20.45 10.71
N ASN A 19 -13.28 20.78 11.12
CA ASN A 19 -14.03 20.02 12.12
C ASN A 19 -14.32 18.60 11.63
N MET A 20 -14.80 18.47 10.38
CA MET A 20 -15.09 17.16 9.78
C MET A 20 -13.85 16.26 9.72
N TRP A 21 -12.71 16.76 9.25
CA TRP A 21 -11.48 15.97 9.20
C TRP A 21 -10.97 15.63 10.60
N ASN A 22 -11.06 16.54 11.56
CA ASN A 22 -10.70 16.25 12.95
C ASN A 22 -11.56 15.14 13.55
N THR A 23 -12.86 15.09 13.22
CA THR A 23 -13.73 13.98 13.60
C THR A 23 -13.17 12.66 13.07
N PHE A 24 -12.90 12.55 11.77
CA PHE A 24 -12.37 11.30 11.19
C PHE A 24 -10.95 10.93 11.62
N LEU A 25 -10.12 11.91 11.99
CA LEU A 25 -8.76 11.67 12.49
C LEU A 25 -8.74 11.18 13.94
N THR A 26 -9.75 11.55 14.74
CA THR A 26 -9.83 11.23 16.17
C THR A 26 -10.83 10.13 16.49
N GLN A 27 -11.73 9.83 15.56
CA GLN A 27 -12.76 8.80 15.70
C GLN A 27 -12.57 7.72 14.64
N TRP A 28 -12.97 6.50 14.99
CA TRP A 28 -12.90 5.38 14.07
C TRP A 28 -13.94 5.54 12.95
N LEU A 29 -13.49 5.44 11.69
CA LEU A 29 -14.39 5.26 10.56
C LEU A 29 -14.94 3.82 10.61
N GLU A 30 -16.25 3.67 10.77
CA GLU A 30 -16.89 2.35 10.79
C GLU A 30 -16.45 1.48 9.60
N GLU A 31 -16.21 0.20 9.85
CA GLU A 31 -15.61 -0.72 8.87
C GLU A 31 -16.46 -0.82 7.59
N LYS A 32 -17.78 -0.85 7.72
CA LYS A 32 -18.72 -0.82 6.60
C LYS A 32 -18.59 0.47 5.77
N SER A 33 -18.49 1.62 6.43
CA SER A 33 -18.29 2.91 5.76
C SER A 33 -16.96 2.95 5.01
N ASN A 34 -15.90 2.36 5.57
CA ASN A 34 -14.62 2.23 4.90
C ASN A 34 -14.71 1.33 3.65
N GLU A 35 -15.35 0.17 3.74
CA GLU A 35 -15.55 -0.71 2.58
C GLU A 35 -16.38 -0.06 1.48
N ASP A 36 -17.44 0.67 1.85
CA ASP A 36 -18.31 1.34 0.89
C ASP A 36 -17.58 2.48 0.17
N ILE A 37 -16.72 3.23 0.86
CA ILE A 37 -15.83 4.22 0.24
C ILE A 37 -14.81 3.54 -0.68
N LEU A 38 -14.19 2.44 -0.25
CA LEU A 38 -13.20 1.74 -1.07
C LEU A 38 -13.78 1.25 -2.41
N LYS A 39 -15.04 0.83 -2.42
CA LYS A 39 -15.75 0.38 -3.63
C LYS A 39 -16.01 1.50 -4.64
N THR A 40 -15.92 2.78 -4.25
CA THR A 40 -16.14 3.89 -5.19
C THR A 40 -14.93 4.16 -6.09
N PHE A 41 -13.75 3.69 -5.71
CA PHE A 41 -12.53 3.93 -6.48
C PHE A 41 -12.38 2.95 -7.64
N SER A 42 -12.06 3.50 -8.82
CA SER A 42 -11.69 2.72 -10.00
C SER A 42 -10.42 1.91 -9.77
N ILE A 43 -10.20 0.86 -10.56
CA ILE A 43 -8.93 0.12 -10.58
C ILE A 43 -8.14 0.54 -11.82
N ILE A 44 -6.88 0.93 -11.64
CA ILE A 44 -5.97 1.19 -12.75
C ILE A 44 -5.54 -0.16 -13.34
N LYS A 45 -5.95 -0.42 -14.59
CA LYS A 45 -5.56 -1.61 -15.32
C LYS A 45 -4.03 -1.68 -15.47
N ASP A 46 -3.47 -2.88 -15.35
CA ASP A 46 -2.04 -3.16 -15.54
C ASP A 46 -1.10 -2.42 -14.56
N CYS A 47 -1.62 -1.95 -13.42
CA CYS A 47 -0.86 -1.33 -12.34
C CYS A 47 -0.89 -2.16 -11.04
N LEU A 48 0.20 -2.14 -10.27
CA LEU A 48 0.32 -2.86 -9.00
C LEU A 48 -0.23 -2.03 -7.81
N THR A 49 -1.42 -1.45 -7.97
CA THR A 49 -2.10 -0.68 -6.91
C THR A 49 -2.83 -1.58 -5.92
N LEU A 50 -3.10 -2.84 -6.26
CA LEU A 50 -3.61 -3.82 -5.32
C LEU A 50 -2.48 -4.37 -4.45
N PRO A 51 -2.73 -4.69 -3.17
CA PRO A 51 -1.77 -5.37 -2.32
C PRO A 51 -1.27 -6.67 -2.98
N PRO A 52 0.04 -6.93 -3.01
CA PRO A 52 0.56 -8.17 -3.57
C PRO A 52 0.06 -9.38 -2.79
N ASN A 53 -0.31 -10.44 -3.49
CA ASN A 53 -0.83 -11.64 -2.88
C ASN A 53 0.27 -12.41 -2.14
N LEU A 54 -0.08 -12.96 -0.97
CA LEU A 54 0.74 -13.94 -0.29
C LEU A 54 0.36 -15.34 -0.76
N LYS A 55 1.34 -16.10 -1.25
CA LYS A 55 1.13 -17.45 -1.76
C LYS A 55 0.66 -18.43 -0.65
N PRO A 56 -0.27 -19.35 -0.94
CA PRO A 56 -0.76 -20.31 0.05
C PRO A 56 0.35 -21.13 0.72
N GLU A 57 1.37 -21.54 -0.03
CA GLU A 57 2.49 -22.34 0.46
C GLU A 57 3.26 -21.62 1.58
N ILE A 58 3.38 -20.30 1.49
CA ILE A 58 4.00 -19.48 2.54
C ILE A 58 3.01 -19.29 3.69
N LYS A 59 1.71 -19.08 3.40
CA LYS A 59 0.69 -18.93 4.45
C LYS A 59 0.66 -20.12 5.41
N PHE A 60 0.81 -21.36 4.90
CA PHE A 60 0.79 -22.57 5.72
C PHE A 60 1.99 -22.72 6.67
N THR A 61 3.10 -22.01 6.44
CA THR A 61 4.27 -22.07 7.33
C THR A 61 4.22 -21.03 8.44
N LEU A 62 3.30 -20.07 8.37
CA LEU A 62 3.24 -18.93 9.28
C LEU A 62 2.38 -19.22 10.50
N LEU A 63 2.82 -18.68 11.65
CA LEU A 63 2.02 -18.67 12.87
C LEU A 63 0.79 -17.75 12.70
N PRO A 64 -0.35 -18.05 13.36
CA PRO A 64 -1.56 -17.22 13.27
C PRO A 64 -1.35 -15.73 13.59
N GLN A 65 -0.42 -15.44 14.50
CA GLN A 65 -0.07 -14.08 14.90
C GLN A 65 0.64 -13.31 13.77
N ALA A 66 1.48 -13.99 12.99
CA ALA A 66 2.15 -13.39 11.84
C ALA A 66 1.15 -13.14 10.70
N LEU A 67 0.24 -14.10 10.46
CA LEU A 67 -0.85 -13.94 9.49
C LEU A 67 -1.75 -12.75 9.84
N LYS A 68 -2.20 -12.63 11.10
CA LYS A 68 -3.03 -11.50 11.54
C LYS A 68 -2.34 -10.15 11.37
N ARG A 69 -1.01 -10.09 11.58
CA ARG A 69 -0.22 -8.87 11.35
C ARG A 69 -0.10 -8.57 9.87
N ASP A 70 0.18 -9.57 9.03
CA ASP A 70 0.22 -9.42 7.56
C ASP A 70 -1.12 -8.91 7.03
N ASP A 71 -2.23 -9.49 7.45
CA ASP A 71 -3.58 -9.09 7.03
C ASP A 71 -3.88 -7.63 7.37
N HIS A 72 -3.50 -7.18 8.58
CA HIS A 72 -3.68 -5.78 8.97
C HIS A 72 -2.86 -4.81 8.10
N ILE A 73 -1.64 -5.20 7.73
CA ILE A 73 -0.81 -4.39 6.83
C ILE A 73 -1.37 -4.42 5.39
N CYS A 74 -1.83 -5.58 4.94
CA CYS A 74 -2.49 -5.77 3.65
C CYS A 74 -3.71 -4.86 3.51
N HIS A 75 -4.53 -4.73 4.57
CA HIS A 75 -5.68 -3.81 4.58
C HIS A 75 -5.26 -2.35 4.43
N LYS A 76 -4.21 -1.90 5.15
CA LYS A 76 -3.66 -0.55 5.00
C LYS A 76 -3.15 -0.31 3.58
N GLN A 77 -2.45 -1.30 3.04
CA GLN A 77 -1.94 -1.28 1.68
C GLN A 77 -3.08 -1.14 0.66
N ASN A 78 -4.22 -1.80 0.89
CA ASN A 78 -5.41 -1.69 0.04
C ASN A 78 -6.02 -0.28 0.05
N ILE A 79 -6.07 0.35 1.21
CA ILE A 79 -6.54 1.75 1.36
C ILE A 79 -5.62 2.68 0.56
N ILE A 80 -4.30 2.55 0.73
CA ILE A 80 -3.32 3.37 -0.01
C ILE A 80 -3.49 3.17 -1.52
N GLY A 81 -3.61 1.92 -1.97
CA GLY A 81 -3.84 1.56 -3.36
C GLY A 81 -5.09 2.21 -3.96
N SER A 82 -6.19 2.21 -3.21
CA SER A 82 -7.46 2.81 -3.63
C SER A 82 -7.36 4.33 -3.74
N VAL A 83 -6.65 4.99 -2.81
CA VAL A 83 -6.40 6.44 -2.88
C VAL A 83 -5.52 6.80 -4.08
N ILE A 84 -4.51 5.97 -4.41
CA ILE A 84 -3.71 6.14 -5.64
C ILE A 84 -4.64 6.14 -6.85
N CYS A 85 -5.52 5.15 -6.97
CA CYS A 85 -6.46 5.08 -8.08
C CYS A 85 -7.37 6.32 -8.19
N GLY A 86 -7.97 6.76 -7.09
CA GLY A 86 -8.83 7.95 -7.09
C GLY A 86 -8.10 9.23 -7.49
N LEU A 87 -6.89 9.45 -6.98
CA LEU A 87 -6.08 10.62 -7.38
C LEU A 87 -5.61 10.52 -8.83
N THR A 88 -5.29 9.32 -9.32
CA THR A 88 -4.94 9.12 -10.73
C THR A 88 -6.12 9.40 -11.64
N GLU A 89 -7.34 8.99 -11.29
CA GLU A 89 -8.55 9.31 -12.06
C GLU A 89 -8.76 10.82 -12.18
N ILE A 90 -8.62 11.56 -11.07
CA ILE A 90 -8.67 13.03 -11.08
C ILE A 90 -7.58 13.61 -11.98
N LEU A 91 -6.34 13.13 -11.85
CA LEU A 91 -5.21 13.60 -12.64
C LEU A 91 -5.43 13.35 -14.14
N THR A 92 -5.92 12.16 -14.51
CA THR A 92 -6.25 11.82 -15.91
C THR A 92 -7.29 12.77 -16.47
N ASN A 93 -8.39 13.01 -15.74
CA ASN A 93 -9.44 13.95 -16.17
C ASN A 93 -8.89 15.37 -16.38
N MET A 94 -8.01 15.85 -15.49
CA MET A 94 -7.36 17.16 -15.63
C MET A 94 -6.46 17.23 -16.87
N LEU A 95 -5.68 16.18 -17.12
CA LEU A 95 -4.80 16.11 -18.29
C LEU A 95 -5.60 16.09 -19.59
N GLU A 96 -6.73 15.37 -19.65
CA GLU A 96 -7.62 15.36 -20.82
C GLU A 96 -8.26 16.73 -21.10
N MET A 97 -8.51 17.52 -20.05
CA MET A 97 -8.98 18.91 -20.19
C MET A 97 -7.87 19.90 -20.57
N ASN A 98 -6.63 19.43 -20.80
CA ASN A 98 -5.42 20.24 -21.03
C ASN A 98 -5.17 21.29 -19.93
N THR A 99 -5.52 20.99 -18.67
CA THR A 99 -5.31 21.90 -17.54
C THR A 99 -3.96 21.67 -16.86
N GLU A 100 -2.88 21.60 -17.64
CA GLU A 100 -1.53 21.54 -17.08
C GLU A 100 -1.29 22.78 -16.20
N SER A 101 -1.03 22.54 -14.91
CA SER A 101 -0.88 23.59 -13.90
C SER A 101 -0.07 23.08 -12.70
N ASP A 102 0.32 23.97 -11.80
CA ASP A 102 0.93 23.61 -10.51
C ASP A 102 0.09 22.56 -9.74
N THR A 103 -1.23 22.53 -9.98
CA THR A 103 -2.15 21.55 -9.37
C THR A 103 -1.90 20.13 -9.87
N THR A 104 -1.68 19.93 -11.17
CA THR A 104 -1.41 18.59 -11.73
C THR A 104 -0.07 18.06 -11.23
N GLU A 105 0.94 18.93 -11.12
CA GLU A 105 2.23 18.57 -10.53
C GLU A 105 2.09 18.19 -9.05
N TYR A 106 1.34 18.98 -8.28
CA TYR A 106 1.12 18.72 -6.85
C TYR A 106 0.42 17.38 -6.61
N ILE A 107 -0.66 17.09 -7.35
CA ILE A 107 -1.35 15.78 -7.29
C ILE A 107 -0.40 14.65 -7.69
N GLY A 108 0.39 14.84 -8.76
CA GLY A 108 1.41 13.87 -9.18
C GLY A 108 2.43 13.56 -8.08
N ASN A 109 2.84 14.57 -7.31
CA ASN A 109 3.74 14.38 -6.17
C ASN A 109 3.06 13.65 -5.00
N CYS A 110 1.79 13.92 -4.72
CA CYS A 110 1.00 13.14 -3.75
C CYS A 110 0.93 11.65 -4.15
N ILE A 111 0.62 11.36 -5.42
CA ILE A 111 0.57 9.99 -5.95
C ILE A 111 1.92 9.28 -5.78
N LYS A 112 3.04 9.94 -6.15
CA LYS A 112 4.39 9.36 -5.98
C LYS A 112 4.69 8.98 -4.52
N LEU A 113 4.33 9.84 -3.56
CA LEU A 113 4.51 9.55 -2.14
C LEU A 113 3.64 8.38 -1.68
N LEU A 114 2.39 8.30 -2.14
CA LEU A 114 1.51 7.16 -1.84
C LEU A 114 2.04 5.87 -2.45
N CYS A 115 2.54 5.88 -3.70
CA CYS A 115 3.20 4.73 -4.31
C CYS A 115 4.41 4.26 -3.49
N HIS A 116 5.20 5.22 -2.97
CA HIS A 116 6.32 4.89 -2.08
C HIS A 116 5.85 4.23 -0.78
N THR A 117 4.82 4.78 -0.14
CA THR A 117 4.24 4.21 1.09
C THR A 117 3.63 2.83 0.84
N HIS A 118 2.90 2.66 -0.27
CA HIS A 118 2.37 1.36 -0.70
C HIS A 118 3.48 0.32 -0.85
N TYR A 119 4.59 0.68 -1.50
CA TYR A 119 5.77 -0.18 -1.60
C TYR A 119 6.41 -0.48 -0.25
N LYS A 120 6.49 0.51 0.66
CA LYS A 120 7.01 0.32 2.02
C LYS A 120 6.16 -0.68 2.81
N GLU A 121 4.84 -0.69 2.63
CA GLU A 121 4.00 -1.71 3.28
C GLU A 121 4.31 -3.12 2.77
N SER A 122 4.61 -3.32 1.48
CA SER A 122 5.11 -4.63 1.01
C SER A 122 6.40 -5.04 1.71
N GLN A 123 7.33 -4.10 1.93
CA GLN A 123 8.57 -4.38 2.67
C GLN A 123 8.30 -4.73 4.14
N THR A 124 7.34 -4.04 4.77
CA THR A 124 6.89 -4.35 6.14
C THR A 124 6.28 -5.75 6.21
N ARG A 125 5.44 -6.13 5.24
CA ARG A 125 4.85 -7.47 5.14
C ARG A 125 5.94 -8.53 5.00
N ILE A 126 6.91 -8.32 4.10
CA ILE A 126 8.07 -9.20 3.94
C ILE A 126 8.79 -9.37 5.29
N ALA A 127 9.09 -8.28 6.00
CA ALA A 127 9.76 -8.35 7.31
C ALA A 127 8.96 -9.10 8.39
N VAL A 128 7.62 -9.05 8.35
CA VAL A 128 6.76 -9.82 9.26
C VAL A 128 6.73 -11.32 8.91
N ILE A 129 6.83 -11.64 7.62
CA ILE A 129 6.72 -13.01 7.10
C ILE A 129 8.05 -13.78 7.24
N LEU A 130 9.18 -13.15 6.89
CA LEU A 130 10.50 -13.79 6.82
C LEU A 130 10.91 -14.58 8.08
N PRO A 131 10.63 -14.14 9.33
CA PRO A 131 10.95 -14.93 10.52
C PRO A 131 10.24 -16.29 10.59
N GLY A 132 9.09 -16.43 9.92
CA GLY A 132 8.34 -17.70 9.85
C GLY A 132 8.68 -18.55 8.64
N VAL A 133 9.66 -18.15 7.83
CA VAL A 133 10.15 -18.93 6.68
C VAL A 133 11.53 -19.52 7.02
N ASN A 134 11.87 -20.68 6.44
CA ASN A 134 13.15 -21.35 6.73
C ASN A 134 14.35 -20.43 6.42
N LYS A 135 15.38 -20.48 7.28
CA LYS A 135 16.64 -19.73 7.17
C LYS A 135 17.31 -19.86 5.79
N ASN A 136 17.24 -21.04 5.16
CA ASN A 136 17.85 -21.28 3.85
C ASN A 136 17.20 -20.44 2.73
N ASN A 137 15.97 -19.99 2.94
CA ASN A 137 15.16 -19.31 1.92
C ASN A 137 15.10 -17.80 2.14
N LYS A 138 15.51 -17.35 3.34
CA LYS A 138 15.36 -15.96 3.79
C LYS A 138 16.12 -14.98 2.88
N GLU A 139 17.37 -15.27 2.56
CA GLU A 139 18.21 -14.36 1.75
C GLU A 139 17.71 -14.24 0.31
N THR A 140 17.17 -15.34 -0.26
CA THR A 140 16.56 -15.32 -1.59
C THR A 140 15.27 -14.52 -1.59
N LEU A 141 14.41 -14.72 -0.58
CA LEU A 141 13.13 -14.02 -0.46
C LEU A 141 13.30 -12.51 -0.25
N GLU A 142 14.30 -12.09 0.53
CA GLU A 142 14.63 -10.67 0.76
C GLU A 142 15.01 -9.92 -0.53
N LYS A 143 15.58 -10.63 -1.52
CA LYS A 143 16.04 -10.04 -2.78
C LYS A 143 14.99 -10.11 -3.90
N THR A 144 13.84 -10.75 -3.66
CA THR A 144 12.81 -10.89 -4.70
C THR A 144 12.14 -9.56 -5.02
N ARG A 145 11.84 -9.36 -6.31
CA ARG A 145 11.06 -8.20 -6.75
C ARG A 145 9.58 -8.42 -6.44
N ILE A 146 8.94 -7.38 -5.92
CA ILE A 146 7.49 -7.37 -5.72
C ILE A 146 6.80 -7.33 -7.09
N THR A 147 5.86 -8.25 -7.28
CA THR A 147 5.00 -8.35 -8.46
C THR A 147 3.53 -8.30 -8.02
N SER A 148 2.62 -8.95 -8.74
CA SER A 148 1.28 -9.28 -8.22
C SER A 148 1.33 -10.22 -7.01
N TYR A 149 2.49 -10.83 -6.73
CA TYR A 149 2.79 -11.57 -5.51
C TYR A 149 3.86 -10.87 -4.68
N LEU A 150 3.77 -11.01 -3.36
CA LEU A 150 4.73 -10.44 -2.42
C LEU A 150 6.14 -10.97 -2.64
N PHE A 151 6.22 -12.21 -3.11
CA PHE A 151 7.45 -12.86 -3.51
C PHE A 151 7.25 -13.55 -4.87
N GLU A 152 8.30 -13.56 -5.69
CA GLU A 152 8.24 -14.04 -7.09
C GLU A 152 7.84 -15.52 -7.22
N ASN A 153 7.43 -15.91 -8.42
CA ASN A 153 6.71 -17.16 -8.64
C ASN A 153 7.48 -18.46 -8.31
N ASP A 154 8.81 -18.45 -8.31
CA ASP A 154 9.66 -19.66 -8.23
C ASP A 154 9.94 -20.21 -6.83
N ILE A 155 9.28 -19.70 -5.80
CA ILE A 155 9.54 -20.11 -4.39
C ILE A 155 9.13 -21.55 -4.08
N THR A 156 8.26 -22.14 -4.92
CA THR A 156 7.86 -23.54 -4.78
C THR A 156 9.04 -24.50 -4.93
N ASN A 157 10.10 -24.11 -5.67
CA ASN A 157 11.34 -24.89 -5.77
C ASN A 157 12.20 -24.75 -4.51
N ILE A 158 12.24 -23.54 -3.94
CA ILE A 158 12.98 -23.18 -2.73
C ILE A 158 12.41 -23.86 -1.46
N LEU A 159 11.08 -24.07 -1.38
CA LEU A 159 10.42 -24.75 -0.26
C LEU A 159 10.46 -26.29 -0.34
N LYS A 160 10.80 -26.87 -1.50
CA LYS A 160 10.85 -28.34 -1.70
C LYS A 160 12.17 -28.97 -1.25
N GLU A 161 13.27 -28.22 -1.28
CA GLU A 161 14.60 -28.71 -0.87
C GLU A 161 14.74 -28.95 0.64
N THR A 162 13.70 -28.69 1.42
CA THR A 162 13.71 -28.72 2.88
C THR A 162 13.09 -29.97 3.51
N LYS A 163 12.77 -30.99 2.70
CA LYS A 163 12.25 -32.29 3.19
C LYS A 163 13.30 -33.36 3.45
N ASN A 164 14.59 -33.04 3.41
CA ASN A 164 15.69 -33.95 3.77
C ASN A 164 16.49 -33.42 4.95
#